data_AF-A0A1Y3SNS5-F1
#
_entry.id   AF-A0A1Y3SNS5-F1
#
_cell.length_a   1.000
_cell.length_b   1.000
_cell.length_c   1.000
_cell.angle_alpha   90.00
_cell.angle_beta   90.00
_cell.angle_gamma   90.00
#
_symmetry.space_group_name_H-M   'P 1'
#
loop_
_entity.id
_entity.type
_entity.pdbx_description
1 polymer ?
#
loop_
_entity_poly.entity_id
_entity_poly.type
_entity_poly.pdbx_seq_one_letter_code
_entity_poly.pdbx_strand_id
1 'polypeptide(L)' 'MKTVSISELGKIFGVKAPLPRQEKVKKCRKCGTEMVHPAGTNVYICPGKKDGKECGNVFYTKN' A
#
# COMPACT_ATOMS: atom_id res chain seq x y z
N MET A 1 5.79 -11.46 42.69
CA MET A 1 5.33 -11.83 41.34
C MET A 1 6.29 -11.20 40.33
N LYS A 2 6.79 -11.94 39.35
CA LYS A 2 7.63 -11.37 38.27
C LYS A 2 6.70 -10.77 37.20
N THR A 3 6.87 -9.49 36.91
CA THR A 3 6.22 -8.84 35.77
C THR A 3 6.97 -9.23 34.50
N VAL A 4 6.26 -9.85 33.55
CA VAL A 4 6.82 -10.23 32.26
C VAL A 4 6.32 -9.23 31.23
N SER A 5 7.24 -8.68 30.44
CA SER A 5 6.88 -7.75 29.36
C SER A 5 6.30 -8.50 28.15
N ILE A 6 5.42 -7.83 27.38
CA ILE A 6 4.87 -8.38 26.13
C ILE A 6 6.00 -8.77 25.15
N SER A 7 7.10 -8.01 25.17
CA SER A 7 8.29 -8.29 24.36
C SER A 7 9.00 -9.59 24.76
N GLU A 8 9.05 -9.93 26.05
CA GLU A 8 9.61 -11.20 26.51
C GLU A 8 8.72 -12.38 26.13
N LEU A 9 7.40 -12.23 26.25
CA LEU A 9 6.47 -13.26 25.78
C LEU A 9 6.64 -13.51 24.27
N GLY A 10 6.77 -12.46 23.46
CA GLY A 10 7.02 -12.59 22.02
C GLY A 10 8.26 -13.42 21.69
N LYS A 11 9.35 -13.26 22.46
CA LYS A 11 10.58 -14.07 22.30
C LYS A 11 10.39 -15.53 22.68
N ILE A 12 9.68 -15.80 23.79
CA ILE A 12 9.41 -17.17 24.28
C ILE A 12 8.57 -17.94 23.26
N PHE A 13 7.54 -17.31 22.70
CA PHE A 13 6.63 -17.92 21.74
C PHE A 13 7.12 -17.83 20.28
N GLY A 14 8.33 -17.32 20.04
CA GLY A 14 8.90 -17.19 18.68
C GLY A 14 8.15 -16.23 17.76
N VAL A 15 7.34 -15.32 18.33
CA VAL A 15 6.59 -14.31 17.58
C VAL A 15 7.56 -13.23 17.11
N LYS A 16 7.81 -13.20 15.80
CA LYS A 16 8.62 -12.15 15.17
C LYS A 16 7.77 -10.90 14.99
N ALA A 17 8.36 -9.74 15.27
CA ALA A 17 7.75 -8.47 14.90
C ALA A 17 7.52 -8.44 13.38
N PRO A 18 6.36 -7.97 12.90
CA PRO A 18 6.13 -7.80 11.48
C PRO A 18 7.18 -6.83 10.93
N LEU A 19 7.84 -7.23 9.83
CA LEU A 19 8.75 -6.33 9.13
C LEU A 19 7.96 -5.12 8.62
N PRO A 20 8.55 -3.91 8.61
CA PRO A 20 7.90 -2.76 8.00
C PRO A 20 7.61 -3.08 6.53
N ARG A 21 6.33 -2.98 6.14
CA ARG A 21 5.94 -3.16 4.75
C ARG A 21 6.55 -2.01 3.96
N GLN A 22 7.53 -2.31 3.11
CA GLN A 22 8.04 -1.32 2.17
C GLN A 22 6.90 -0.88 1.25
N GLU A 23 6.48 0.38 1.38
CA GLU A 23 5.45 0.96 0.51
C GLU A 23 6.02 1.07 -0.90
N LYS A 24 5.63 0.13 -1.76
CA LYS A 24 5.97 0.20 -3.18
C LYS A 24 5.11 1.28 -3.83
N VAL A 25 5.75 2.33 -4.31
CA VAL A 25 5.10 3.33 -5.15
C VAL A 25 4.60 2.64 -6.42
N LYS A 26 3.28 2.64 -6.64
CA LYS A 26 2.67 2.12 -7.86
C LYS A 26 2.22 3.28 -8.74
N LYS A 27 2.36 3.12 -10.06
CA LYS A 27 1.87 4.10 -11.04
C LYS A 27 0.60 3.58 -11.72
N CYS A 28 -0.33 4.49 -11.99
CA CYS A 28 -1.55 4.20 -12.73
C CYS A 28 -1.17 3.79 -14.17
N ARG A 29 -1.72 2.68 -14.66
CA ARG A 29 -1.43 2.20 -16.01
C ARG A 29 -1.97 3.11 -17.12
N LYS A 30 -2.98 3.94 -16.82
CA LYS A 30 -3.62 4.83 -17.80
C LYS A 30 -2.86 6.14 -17.97
N CYS A 31 -2.67 6.89 -16.87
CA CYS A 31 -2.04 8.22 -16.91
C CYS A 31 -0.59 8.24 -16.42
N GLY A 32 -0.09 7.15 -15.84
CA GLY A 32 1.26 7.11 -15.26
C GLY A 32 1.43 7.95 -13.99
N THR A 33 0.34 8.42 -13.36
CA THR A 33 0.39 9.12 -12.06
C THR A 33 0.69 8.15 -10.94
N GLU A 34 1.39 8.60 -9.92
CA GLU A 34 1.57 7.84 -8.68
C GLU A 34 0.21 7.60 -8.00
N MET A 35 -0.02 6.35 -7.61
CA MET A 35 -1.26 5.93 -6.95
C MET A 35 -1.08 6.04 -5.44
N VAL A 36 -2.12 6.53 -4.78
CA VAL A 36 -2.17 6.60 -3.32
C VAL A 36 -2.52 5.22 -2.76
N HIS A 37 -1.79 4.79 -1.74
CA HIS A 37 -2.03 3.55 -1.03
C HIS A 37 -2.36 3.84 0.44
N PRO A 38 -3.64 3.82 0.84
CA PRO A 38 -4.02 4.06 2.22
C PRO A 38 -3.42 3.00 3.16
N ALA A 39 -2.79 3.45 4.25
CA ALA A 39 -2.22 2.57 5.25
C ALA A 39 -3.28 1.61 5.82
N GLY A 40 -2.88 0.35 6.05
CA GLY A 40 -3.79 -0.70 6.52
C GLY A 40 -4.69 -1.31 5.43
N THR A 41 -4.62 -0.83 4.19
CA THR A 41 -5.35 -1.42 3.07
C THR A 41 -4.43 -2.15 2.09
N ASN A 42 -5.02 -2.84 1.12
CA ASN A 42 -4.33 -3.40 -0.05
C ASN A 42 -4.76 -2.71 -1.36
N VAL A 43 -5.38 -1.52 -1.26
CA VAL A 43 -6.00 -0.82 -2.38
C VAL A 43 -5.10 0.31 -2.85
N TYR A 44 -4.98 0.47 -4.16
CA TYR A 44 -4.28 1.59 -4.78
C TYR A 44 -5.28 2.46 -5.52
N ILE A 45 -5.28 3.77 -5.24
CA ILE A 45 -6.23 4.73 -5.77
C ILE A 45 -5.51 5.67 -6.75
N CYS A 46 -6.03 5.79 -7.97
CA CYS A 46 -5.57 6.80 -8.93
C CYS A 46 -6.27 8.13 -8.61
N PRO A 47 -5.55 9.24 -8.45
CA PRO A 47 -6.15 10.56 -8.17
C PRO A 47 -6.91 11.14 -9.37
N GLY A 48 -6.89 10.47 -10.53
CA GLY A 48 -7.69 10.85 -11.70
C GLY A 48 -7.15 12.07 -12.46
N LYS A 49 -6.09 12.74 -11.99
CA LYS A 49 -5.44 13.86 -12.68
C LYS A 49 -3.92 13.72 -12.66
N LYS A 50 -3.26 14.14 -13.73
CA LYS A 50 -1.80 14.28 -13.82
C LYS A 50 -1.49 15.61 -14.48
N ASP A 51 -0.74 16.49 -13.83
CA ASP A 51 -0.30 17.77 -14.40
C ASP A 51 -1.47 18.60 -14.99
N GLY A 52 -2.62 18.62 -14.31
CA GLY A 52 -3.83 19.31 -14.76
C GLY A 52 -4.64 18.60 -15.85
N LYS A 53 -4.16 17.48 -16.41
CA LYS A 53 -4.88 16.67 -17.40
C LYS A 53 -5.64 15.52 -16.72
N GLU A 54 -6.90 15.31 -17.10
CA GLU A 54 -7.69 14.20 -16.59
C GLU A 54 -7.15 12.86 -17.09
N CYS A 55 -7.19 11.86 -16.20
CA CYS A 55 -6.85 10.48 -16.50
C CYS A 55 -7.93 9.91 -17.43
N GLY A 56 -7.75 10.10 -18.74
CA GLY A 56 -8.69 9.68 -19.76
C GLY A 56 -9.12 8.22 -19.63
N ASN A 57 -10.43 7.99 -19.71
CA ASN A 57 -11.01 6.67 -19.93
C ASN A 57 -10.61 6.20 -21.35
N VAL A 58 -9.48 5.51 -21.47
CA VAL A 58 -9.18 4.78 -22.71
C VAL A 58 -10.12 3.57 -22.74
N PHE A 59 -11.27 3.74 -23.38
CA PHE A 59 -12.12 2.63 -23.80
C PHE A 59 -11.38 1.92 -24.93
N TYR A 60 -10.86 0.72 -24.66
CA TYR A 60 -10.41 -0.17 -25.73
C TYR A 60 -11.65 -0.79 -26.36
N THR A 61 -12.19 -0.19 -27.42
CA THR A 61 -13.02 -0.95 -28.36
C THR A 61 -12.08 -1.80 -29.19
N LYS A 62 -12.03 -3.10 -28.89
CA LYS A 62 -11.47 -4.08 -29.82
C LYS A 62 -12.31 -4.02 -31.10
N ASN A 63 -11.69 -3.61 -32.20
CA ASN A 63 -12.19 -3.85 -33.54
C ASN A 63 -11.81 -5.27 -33.97
#